data_AF-A0A1G4I3W8-F1
#
_entry.id   AF-A0A1G4I3W8-F1
#
_cell.length_a   1.000
_cell.length_b   1.000
_cell.length_c   1.000
_cell.angle_alpha   90.00
_cell.angle_beta   90.00
_cell.angle_gamma   90.00
#
_symmetry.space_group_name_H-M   'P 1'
#
loop_
_entity.id
_entity.type
_entity.pdbx_description
1 polymer ?
#
loop_
_entity_poly.entity_id
_entity_poly.type
_entity_poly.pdbx_seq_one_letter_code
_entity_poly.pdbx_strand_id
1 'polypeptide(L)'
;MFTVSSSMRCGTAYRTAADRCQVSRYHQQLVDSRYWNCSTPSQALSTLSVLVRSRTVVDALDVAALGALEAMAPSMTQGERTLLQKFSTFLKFKNTTCLPPASPHESNASPLTGDPNVNVVALYTKLMGEKPSVAVEEIGSISFSSDSILQLSTVGALMLFEMMVSTTFQPCASWRIEDNIVALLNHLRNTVIRGDTVDSRTLGWIMSKLNSAGSPIACRPSECGRLFKACVKRLNDILPQMSVNECLQILPLIDTTAYERPFIVCVEIVKRLDACSEIELSDVRTSTLLSALRCEDVTLKTFMKICRVISKEFRIVELSKGESLLFLTILVARLNSSASAEDVGIIGNNGKVWEALFAQLYVDTGDMSVVECIEALMCLEVLYFSPLITAVPGGLVEKLKKRVFFVIRKAMKQRHVTAQEVELFLKSLQRLGELLKRCLLFPLLEKDTAIITELQAELALRLVQQSVNTA
;
A
#
# COMPACT_ATOMS: atom_id res chain seq x y z
N MET A 1 -13.44 21.71 46.39
CA MET A 1 -12.23 22.17 45.70
C MET A 1 -11.80 21.04 44.77
N PHE A 2 -12.15 21.12 43.48
CA PHE A 2 -11.73 20.16 42.46
C PHE A 2 -11.32 20.94 41.22
N THR A 3 -10.03 20.92 40.93
CA THR A 3 -9.42 21.39 39.70
C THR A 3 -9.48 20.26 38.67
N VAL A 4 -10.19 20.48 37.57
CA VAL A 4 -10.04 19.68 36.35
C VAL A 4 -9.21 20.51 35.39
N SER A 5 -7.94 20.11 35.21
CA SER A 5 -7.05 20.64 34.20
C SER A 5 -7.50 20.15 32.82
N SER A 6 -8.13 21.04 32.06
CA SER A 6 -8.41 20.87 30.64
C SER A 6 -7.13 21.12 29.83
N SER A 7 -6.38 20.06 29.54
CA SER A 7 -5.47 20.04 28.38
C SER A 7 -5.93 18.97 27.39
N MET A 8 -7.08 19.22 26.76
CA MET A 8 -7.51 18.43 25.61
C MET A 8 -6.85 18.95 24.34
N ARG A 9 -5.90 18.14 23.87
CA ARG A 9 -5.25 18.19 22.56
C ARG A 9 -6.28 18.39 21.45
N CYS A 10 -6.29 19.56 20.81
CA CYS A 10 -7.15 19.86 19.68
C CYS A 10 -6.54 19.34 18.36
N GLY A 11 -6.41 18.01 18.25
CA GLY A 11 -5.99 17.30 17.04
C GLY A 11 -6.78 16.01 16.78
N THR A 12 -7.72 15.65 17.65
CA THR A 12 -8.45 14.37 17.62
C THR A 12 -9.94 14.49 17.34
N ALA A 13 -10.46 15.67 16.99
CA ALA A 13 -11.89 15.86 16.70
C ALA A 13 -12.36 15.26 15.34
N TYR A 14 -11.50 14.55 14.60
CA TYR A 14 -11.76 14.07 13.23
C TYR A 14 -12.10 12.57 13.11
N ARG A 15 -12.64 11.93 14.17
CA ARG A 15 -12.80 10.46 14.22
C ARG A 15 -14.22 9.90 14.24
N THR A 16 -15.28 10.69 14.33
CA THR A 16 -16.64 10.12 14.36
C THR A 16 -17.22 9.97 12.95
N ALA A 17 -17.66 8.75 12.61
CA ALA A 17 -18.30 8.42 11.34
C ALA A 17 -19.57 9.25 11.04
N ALA A 18 -20.24 9.74 12.09
CA ALA A 18 -21.38 10.65 11.99
C ALA A 18 -21.01 11.95 11.27
N ASP A 19 -19.86 12.55 11.58
CA ASP A 19 -19.42 13.83 11.01
C ASP A 19 -19.09 13.69 9.52
N ARG A 20 -18.56 12.53 9.09
CA ARG A 20 -18.22 12.25 7.69
C ARG A 20 -19.46 12.01 6.82
N CYS A 21 -20.44 11.25 7.31
CA CYS A 21 -21.75 11.11 6.66
C CYS A 21 -22.50 12.45 6.55
N GLN A 22 -22.38 13.28 7.58
CA GLN A 22 -23.02 14.59 7.61
C GLN A 22 -22.35 15.57 6.63
N VAL A 23 -21.02 15.57 6.54
CA VAL A 23 -20.28 16.34 5.52
C VAL A 23 -20.64 15.89 4.10
N SER A 24 -20.79 14.59 3.84
CA SER A 24 -21.22 14.07 2.54
C SER A 24 -22.64 14.53 2.17
N ARG A 25 -23.60 14.47 3.11
CA ARG A 25 -24.96 14.96 2.88
C ARG A 25 -25.01 16.46 2.59
N TYR A 26 -24.27 17.26 3.35
CA TYR A 26 -24.20 18.71 3.11
C TYR A 26 -23.49 19.04 1.79
N HIS A 27 -22.47 18.26 1.41
CA HIS A 27 -21.80 18.44 0.13
C HIS A 27 -22.74 18.12 -1.05
N GLN A 28 -23.56 17.08 -0.92
CA GLN A 28 -24.56 16.72 -1.93
C GLN A 28 -25.65 17.79 -2.07
N GLN A 29 -26.12 18.36 -0.94
CA GLN A 29 -27.05 19.51 -0.94
C GLN A 29 -26.43 20.80 -1.53
N LEU A 30 -25.13 21.03 -1.31
CA LEU A 30 -24.40 22.17 -1.88
C LEU A 30 -24.17 22.03 -3.41
N VAL A 31 -24.11 20.79 -3.91
CA VAL A 31 -23.98 20.50 -5.35
C VAL A 31 -25.34 20.58 -6.05
N ASP A 32 -26.42 20.16 -5.38
CA ASP A 32 -27.78 20.20 -5.94
C ASP A 32 -28.39 21.62 -5.98
N SER A 33 -27.92 22.54 -5.13
CA SER A 33 -28.39 23.93 -5.13
C SER A 33 -27.70 24.76 -6.22
N ARG A 34 -28.45 25.13 -7.27
CA ARG A 34 -27.94 25.90 -8.44
C ARG A 34 -27.53 27.36 -8.13
N TYR A 35 -27.64 27.81 -6.89
CA TYR A 35 -27.14 29.12 -6.44
C TYR A 35 -26.59 29.02 -5.01
N TRP A 36 -25.32 29.39 -4.83
CA TRP A 36 -24.69 29.49 -3.51
C TRP A 36 -25.11 30.80 -2.85
N ASN A 37 -25.92 30.73 -1.79
CA ASN A 37 -26.31 31.92 -1.06
C ASN A 37 -25.18 32.35 -0.11
N CYS A 38 -24.25 33.15 -0.62
CA CYS A 38 -23.14 33.74 0.16
C CYS A 38 -23.46 35.15 0.65
N SER A 39 -24.74 35.51 0.78
CA SER A 39 -25.18 36.87 1.12
C SER A 39 -24.78 37.32 2.52
N THR A 40 -24.38 36.41 3.40
CA THR A 40 -23.90 36.72 4.76
C THR A 40 -22.59 36.01 5.10
N PRO A 41 -21.72 36.61 5.95
CA PRO A 41 -20.46 36.01 6.38
C PRO A 41 -20.59 34.62 7.00
N SER A 42 -21.64 34.39 7.79
CA SER A 42 -21.89 33.12 8.48
C SER A 42 -22.21 31.98 7.51
N GLN A 43 -22.94 32.28 6.43
CA GLN A 43 -23.26 31.32 5.35
C GLN A 43 -22.07 31.08 4.41
N ALA A 44 -21.27 32.12 4.15
CA ALA A 44 -20.05 32.01 3.37
C ALA A 44 -18.99 31.15 4.10
N LEU A 45 -18.80 31.36 5.41
CA LEU A 45 -17.83 30.60 6.23
C LEU A 45 -18.21 29.13 6.40
N SER A 46 -19.49 28.80 6.54
CA SER A 46 -19.94 27.41 6.62
C SER A 46 -19.73 26.67 5.29
N THR A 47 -20.00 27.34 4.17
CA THR A 47 -19.75 26.82 2.82
C THR A 47 -18.26 26.61 2.55
N LEU A 48 -17.43 27.60 2.90
CA LEU A 48 -15.97 27.52 2.74
C LEU A 48 -15.35 26.46 3.66
N SER A 49 -15.89 26.34 4.86
CA SER A 49 -15.57 25.24 5.78
C SER A 49 -15.88 23.88 5.17
N VAL A 50 -17.03 23.70 4.52
CA VAL A 50 -17.35 22.44 3.82
C VAL A 50 -16.39 22.20 2.65
N LEU A 51 -16.10 23.21 1.82
CA LEU A 51 -15.21 23.09 0.66
C LEU A 51 -13.74 22.79 1.04
N VAL A 52 -13.23 23.44 2.10
CA VAL A 52 -11.90 23.17 2.66
C VAL A 52 -11.87 21.78 3.33
N ARG A 53 -12.94 21.40 4.03
CA ARG A 53 -13.05 20.08 4.68
C ARG A 53 -13.27 18.93 3.69
N SER A 54 -13.84 19.19 2.51
CA SER A 54 -14.01 18.23 1.41
C SER A 54 -12.85 18.22 0.41
N ARG A 55 -11.86 19.12 0.57
CA ARG A 55 -10.71 19.31 -0.34
C ARG A 55 -11.11 19.49 -1.81
N THR A 56 -12.29 20.02 -2.08
CA THR A 56 -12.66 20.49 -3.43
C THR A 56 -11.88 21.76 -3.71
N VAL A 57 -10.66 21.61 -4.24
CA VAL A 57 -9.82 22.72 -4.68
C VAL A 57 -10.41 23.27 -5.98
N VAL A 58 -10.94 24.50 -5.93
CA VAL A 58 -11.22 25.28 -7.14
C VAL A 58 -10.11 26.32 -7.24
N ASP A 59 -9.09 26.03 -8.06
CA ASP A 59 -7.95 26.93 -8.25
C ASP A 59 -8.42 28.36 -8.54
N ALA A 60 -7.78 29.34 -7.89
CA ALA A 60 -8.10 30.77 -7.88
C ALA A 60 -9.39 31.21 -7.15
N LEU A 61 -10.33 30.31 -6.83
CA LEU A 61 -11.49 30.66 -6.00
C LEU A 61 -11.09 30.82 -4.53
N ASP A 62 -10.18 30.00 -4.02
CA ASP A 62 -9.75 30.02 -2.61
C ASP A 62 -9.00 31.30 -2.23
N VAL A 63 -8.19 31.84 -3.16
CA VAL A 63 -7.45 33.09 -2.98
C VAL A 63 -8.37 34.31 -3.16
N ALA A 64 -9.28 34.28 -4.14
CA ALA A 64 -10.25 35.34 -4.36
C ALA A 64 -11.32 35.40 -3.25
N ALA A 65 -11.79 34.25 -2.77
CA ALA A 65 -12.76 34.13 -1.69
C ALA A 65 -12.15 34.50 -0.33
N LEU A 66 -10.89 34.13 -0.07
CA LEU A 66 -10.17 34.58 1.13
C LEU A 66 -9.98 36.10 1.11
N GLY A 67 -9.58 36.69 -0.03
CA GLY A 67 -9.47 38.15 -0.19
C GLY A 67 -10.81 38.88 -0.02
N ALA A 68 -11.91 38.33 -0.55
CA ALA A 68 -13.26 38.88 -0.36
C ALA A 68 -13.77 38.73 1.09
N LEU A 69 -13.44 37.64 1.79
CA LEU A 69 -13.80 37.42 3.19
C LEU A 69 -12.96 38.27 4.15
N GLU A 70 -11.67 38.45 3.87
CA GLU A 70 -10.81 39.39 4.59
C GLU A 70 -11.33 40.84 4.42
N ALA A 71 -11.83 41.21 3.23
CA ALA A 71 -12.48 42.50 3.01
C ALA A 71 -13.80 42.67 3.79
N MET A 72 -14.49 41.58 4.13
CA MET A 72 -15.71 41.56 4.95
C MET A 72 -15.45 41.41 6.47
N ALA A 73 -14.18 41.25 6.89
CA ALA A 73 -13.80 41.05 8.29
C ALA A 73 -14.32 42.11 9.29
N PRO A 74 -14.49 43.41 8.93
CA PRO A 74 -15.05 44.42 9.85
C PRO A 74 -16.48 44.11 10.29
N SER A 75 -17.27 43.42 9.45
CA SER A 75 -18.68 43.09 9.66
C SER A 75 -18.88 41.75 10.38
N MET A 76 -17.80 40.98 10.58
CA MET A 76 -17.84 39.65 11.19
C MET A 76 -17.80 39.71 12.71
N THR A 77 -18.43 38.72 13.36
CA THR A 77 -18.29 38.50 14.81
C THR A 77 -16.88 38.01 15.16
N GLN A 78 -16.47 38.16 16.42
CA GLN A 78 -15.13 37.76 16.88
C GLN A 78 -14.85 36.26 16.71
N GLY A 79 -15.88 35.42 16.86
CA GLY A 79 -15.79 33.98 16.60
C GLY A 79 -15.51 33.67 15.13
N GLU A 80 -16.19 34.35 14.21
CA GLU A 80 -16.01 34.20 12.76
C GLU A 80 -14.62 34.65 12.28
N ARG A 81 -14.11 35.77 12.81
CA ARG A 81 -12.74 36.23 12.52
C ARG A 81 -11.69 35.22 12.98
N THR A 82 -11.87 34.64 14.17
CA THR A 82 -10.97 33.61 14.71
C THR A 82 -10.97 32.35 13.86
N LEU A 83 -12.13 32.00 13.29
CA LEU A 83 -12.29 30.84 12.42
C LEU A 83 -11.68 31.07 11.03
N LEU A 84 -11.85 32.27 10.47
CA LEU A 84 -11.21 32.72 9.23
C LEU A 84 -9.67 32.69 9.36
N GLN A 85 -9.14 33.15 10.50
CA GLN A 85 -7.69 33.17 10.76
C GLN A 85 -7.10 31.76 10.90
N LYS A 86 -7.86 30.80 11.43
CA LYS A 86 -7.47 29.38 11.41
C LYS A 86 -7.44 28.84 9.99
N PHE A 87 -8.44 29.15 9.16
CA PHE A 87 -8.46 28.70 7.77
C PHE A 87 -7.33 29.32 6.92
N SER A 88 -6.96 30.57 7.14
CA SER A 88 -5.85 31.20 6.40
C SER A 88 -4.49 30.53 6.67
N THR A 89 -4.29 29.95 7.85
CA THR A 89 -3.08 29.14 8.14
C THR A 89 -3.05 27.80 7.40
N PHE A 90 -4.21 27.18 7.12
CA PHE A 90 -4.28 25.96 6.32
C PHE A 90 -4.03 26.21 4.82
N LEU A 91 -4.28 27.43 4.35
CA LEU A 91 -4.17 27.80 2.93
C LEU A 91 -2.79 28.35 2.55
N LYS A 92 -1.90 28.65 3.51
CA LYS A 92 -0.49 29.03 3.27
C LYS A 92 0.43 27.80 3.26
N PHE A 93 0.60 27.19 2.08
CA PHE A 93 1.69 26.23 1.83
C PHE A 93 3.03 26.95 1.69
N LYS A 94 4.00 26.67 2.59
CA LYS A 94 5.49 26.76 2.52
C LYS A 94 6.01 26.54 3.96
N ASN A 95 7.14 25.91 4.31
CA ASN A 95 8.33 25.41 3.61
C ASN A 95 8.99 24.37 4.55
N THR A 96 9.58 23.33 3.98
CA THR A 96 10.53 22.42 4.64
C THR A 96 11.76 23.22 5.08
N THR A 97 12.14 23.12 6.36
CA THR A 97 13.42 23.68 6.85
C THR A 97 14.19 22.56 7.54
N CYS A 98 15.39 22.30 7.02
CA CYS A 98 16.35 21.33 7.54
C CYS A 98 16.90 21.76 8.90
N LEU A 99 17.20 20.80 9.77
CA LEU A 99 17.93 20.98 11.03
C LEU A 99 19.37 20.43 10.88
N PRO A 100 20.36 21.01 11.59
CA PRO A 100 21.79 20.76 11.38
C PRO A 100 22.29 19.48 12.10
N PRO A 101 23.46 18.93 11.69
CA PRO A 101 24.02 17.73 12.30
C PRO A 101 24.78 18.04 13.60
N ALA A 102 24.55 17.20 14.61
CA ALA A 102 25.40 17.12 15.80
C ALA A 102 26.71 16.33 15.51
N SER A 103 27.77 16.74 16.22
CA SER A 103 29.19 16.40 16.17
C SER A 103 29.53 14.91 16.34
N PRO A 104 30.76 14.48 15.95
CA PRO A 104 31.16 13.07 16.00
C PRO A 104 31.62 12.68 17.41
N HIS A 105 31.19 11.51 17.87
CA HIS A 105 31.87 10.79 18.94
C HIS A 105 32.64 9.64 18.30
N GLU A 106 33.96 9.67 18.50
CA GLU A 106 34.88 8.56 18.31
C GLU A 106 34.45 7.37 19.17
N SER A 107 34.46 6.15 18.62
CA SER A 107 34.69 4.97 19.45
C SER A 107 35.53 3.92 18.73
N ASN A 108 36.68 3.72 19.35
CA ASN A 108 37.75 2.76 19.10
C ASN A 108 37.29 1.39 18.58
N ALA A 109 37.92 0.95 17.48
CA ALA A 109 37.89 -0.43 17.03
C ALA A 109 38.58 -1.34 18.05
N SER A 110 37.81 -2.27 18.63
CA SER A 110 38.33 -3.42 19.37
C SER A 110 38.81 -4.49 18.38
N PRO A 111 39.92 -5.20 18.67
CA PRO A 111 40.42 -6.27 17.82
C PRO A 111 39.43 -7.45 17.75
N LEU A 112 39.34 -8.04 16.56
CA LEU A 112 38.52 -9.19 16.20
C LEU A 112 38.84 -10.38 17.11
N THR A 113 37.84 -10.86 17.85
CA THR A 113 37.93 -12.12 18.59
C THR A 113 37.70 -13.30 17.65
N GLY A 114 38.27 -14.46 17.97
CA GLY A 114 38.16 -15.68 17.15
C GLY A 114 36.76 -16.31 17.09
N ASP A 115 35.76 -15.75 17.77
CA ASP A 115 34.37 -16.26 17.73
C ASP A 115 33.62 -15.68 16.52
N PRO A 116 33.18 -16.51 15.56
CA PRO A 116 32.45 -16.05 14.39
C PRO A 116 31.13 -15.34 14.72
N ASN A 117 30.48 -15.64 15.86
CA ASN A 117 29.25 -14.97 16.28
C ASN A 117 29.49 -13.52 16.67
N VAL A 118 30.57 -13.25 17.42
CA VAL A 118 30.94 -11.89 17.83
C VAL A 118 31.26 -11.04 16.60
N ASN A 119 31.93 -11.63 15.61
CA ASN A 119 32.26 -10.96 14.35
C ASN A 119 31.01 -10.62 13.51
N VAL A 120 30.04 -11.54 13.41
CA VAL A 120 28.76 -11.26 12.73
C VAL A 120 27.97 -10.18 13.45
N VAL A 121 27.87 -10.23 14.78
CA VAL A 121 27.15 -9.22 15.57
C VAL A 121 27.81 -7.85 15.40
N ALA A 122 29.13 -7.76 15.52
CA ALA A 122 29.86 -6.52 15.34
C ALA A 122 29.65 -5.92 13.94
N LEU A 123 29.67 -6.76 12.89
CA LEU A 123 29.39 -6.34 11.52
C LEU A 123 27.95 -5.84 11.37
N TYR A 124 26.97 -6.59 11.88
CA TYR A 124 25.56 -6.25 11.81
C TYR A 124 25.25 -4.93 12.53
N THR A 125 25.78 -4.74 13.74
CA THR A 125 25.61 -3.50 14.51
C THR A 125 26.21 -2.29 13.80
N LYS A 126 27.39 -2.43 13.18
CA LYS A 126 28.00 -1.35 12.39
C LYS A 126 27.14 -0.95 11.18
N LEU A 127 26.46 -1.91 10.55
CA LEU A 127 25.61 -1.67 9.39
C LEU A 127 24.22 -1.08 9.73
N MET A 128 23.75 -1.28 10.97
CA MET A 128 22.43 -0.81 11.43
C MET A 128 22.45 0.55 12.15
N GLY A 129 23.62 1.19 12.33
CA GLY A 129 23.74 2.48 13.02
C GLY A 129 23.14 3.68 12.27
N GLU A 130 22.60 4.66 13.00
CA GLU A 130 21.79 5.81 12.51
C GLU A 130 22.49 6.78 11.53
N LYS A 131 23.79 6.63 11.29
CA LYS A 131 24.50 7.29 10.20
C LYS A 131 25.48 6.28 9.60
N PRO A 132 25.40 5.94 8.30
CA PRO A 132 26.50 5.25 7.62
C PRO A 132 27.63 6.26 7.41
N SER A 133 28.28 6.71 8.49
CA SER A 133 29.33 7.74 8.47
C SER A 133 30.74 7.18 8.62
N VAL A 134 30.93 5.89 8.40
CA VAL A 134 32.28 5.33 8.25
C VAL A 134 32.53 5.17 6.76
N ALA A 135 33.59 5.82 6.28
CA ALA A 135 34.11 5.59 4.94
C ALA A 135 34.17 4.07 4.70
N VAL A 136 33.56 3.65 3.61
CA VAL A 136 33.28 2.27 3.19
C VAL A 136 34.54 1.38 3.10
N GLU A 137 35.73 1.96 3.29
CA GLU A 137 37.03 1.28 3.24
C GLU A 137 37.40 0.54 4.54
N GLU A 138 36.92 0.93 5.72
CA GLU A 138 37.26 0.25 7.00
C GLU A 138 36.47 -1.05 7.26
N ILE A 139 35.42 -1.33 6.48
CA ILE A 139 34.66 -2.60 6.55
C ILE A 139 35.39 -3.73 5.79
N GLY A 140 36.43 -3.39 5.01
CA GLY A 140 37.14 -4.28 4.11
C GLY A 140 37.91 -5.45 4.76
N SER A 141 37.99 -5.54 6.10
CA SER A 141 38.80 -6.55 6.79
C SER A 141 38.02 -7.73 7.38
N ILE A 142 36.68 -7.73 7.38
CA ILE A 142 35.89 -8.84 7.95
C ILE A 142 35.54 -9.84 6.84
N SER A 143 36.37 -10.87 6.68
CA SER A 143 36.11 -12.03 5.82
C SER A 143 35.64 -13.21 6.66
N PHE A 144 34.50 -13.82 6.29
CA PHE A 144 34.12 -15.12 6.83
C PHE A 144 34.65 -16.22 5.92
N SER A 145 35.25 -17.25 6.50
CA SER A 145 35.46 -18.52 5.80
C SER A 145 34.18 -19.36 5.86
N SER A 146 34.01 -20.29 4.93
CA SER A 146 32.87 -21.22 4.96
C SER A 146 32.82 -22.03 6.26
N ASP A 147 33.97 -22.40 6.83
CA ASP A 147 34.06 -23.10 8.11
C ASP A 147 33.60 -22.24 9.29
N SER A 148 33.91 -20.94 9.26
CA SER A 148 33.44 -19.98 10.27
C SER A 148 31.91 -19.84 10.26
N ILE A 149 31.27 -19.98 9.09
CA ILE A 149 29.81 -19.89 8.94
C ILE A 149 29.12 -21.10 9.58
N LEU A 150 29.71 -22.30 9.46
CA LEU A 150 29.17 -23.53 10.06
C LEU A 150 29.19 -23.52 11.60
N GLN A 151 30.02 -22.66 12.19
CA GLN A 151 30.14 -22.48 13.65
C GLN A 151 29.19 -21.40 14.20
N LEU A 152 28.42 -20.73 13.33
CA LEU A 152 27.47 -19.71 13.78
C LEU A 152 26.32 -20.33 14.58
N SER A 153 25.94 -19.64 15.65
CA SER A 153 24.65 -19.87 16.32
C SER A 153 23.48 -19.57 15.37
N THR A 154 22.28 -20.04 15.70
CA THR A 154 21.06 -19.71 14.94
C THR A 154 20.91 -18.21 14.73
N VAL A 155 21.11 -17.41 15.78
CA VAL A 155 20.98 -15.95 15.73
C VAL A 155 22.04 -15.34 14.82
N GLY A 156 23.31 -15.74 14.96
CA GLY A 156 24.38 -15.29 14.09
C GLY A 156 24.13 -15.63 12.61
N ALA A 157 23.64 -16.85 12.34
CA ALA A 157 23.30 -17.26 10.98
C ALA A 157 22.15 -16.43 10.39
N LEU A 158 21.12 -16.11 11.17
CA LEU A 158 20.01 -15.26 10.71
C LEU A 158 20.45 -13.81 10.47
N MET A 159 21.31 -13.24 11.31
CA MET A 159 21.89 -11.91 11.08
C MET A 159 22.72 -11.87 9.79
N LEU A 160 23.57 -12.88 9.58
CA LEU A 160 24.34 -12.99 8.34
C LEU A 160 23.44 -13.17 7.12
N PHE A 161 22.35 -13.92 7.26
CA PHE A 161 21.37 -14.11 6.19
C PHE A 161 20.66 -12.81 5.83
N GLU A 162 20.21 -12.02 6.82
CA GLU A 162 19.66 -10.69 6.59
C GLU A 162 20.65 -9.80 5.84
N MET A 163 21.91 -9.82 6.27
CA MET A 163 22.97 -9.06 5.61
C MET A 163 23.18 -9.52 4.16
N MET A 164 23.08 -10.81 3.86
CA MET A 164 23.27 -11.33 2.49
C MET A 164 22.07 -11.05 1.57
N VAL A 165 20.85 -11.08 2.09
CA VAL A 165 19.62 -10.87 1.27
C VAL A 165 19.25 -9.40 1.09
N SER A 166 19.77 -8.50 1.91
CA SER A 166 19.43 -7.07 1.81
C SER A 166 20.09 -6.41 0.61
N THR A 167 19.33 -5.63 -0.14
CA THR A 167 19.85 -4.75 -1.20
C THR A 167 20.42 -3.44 -0.65
N THR A 168 20.23 -3.15 0.64
CA THR A 168 20.74 -1.91 1.28
C THR A 168 22.20 -2.01 1.70
N PHE A 169 22.70 -3.22 1.97
CA PHE A 169 24.12 -3.42 2.30
C PHE A 169 24.97 -3.67 1.05
N GLN A 170 26.27 -3.42 1.17
CA GLN A 170 27.24 -3.38 0.08
C GLN A 170 27.18 -4.62 -0.85
N PRO A 171 26.76 -4.46 -2.13
CA PRO A 171 26.63 -5.55 -3.11
C PRO A 171 27.90 -6.40 -3.27
N CYS A 172 29.07 -5.77 -3.20
CA CYS A 172 30.37 -6.40 -3.47
C CYS A 172 31.15 -6.76 -2.19
N ALA A 173 30.48 -6.94 -1.05
CA ALA A 173 31.18 -7.26 0.19
C ALA A 173 31.84 -8.66 0.13
N SER A 174 33.04 -8.79 0.70
CA SER A 174 33.84 -10.03 0.68
C SER A 174 33.16 -11.23 1.34
N TRP A 175 32.20 -10.99 2.23
CA TRP A 175 31.39 -12.02 2.86
C TRP A 175 30.18 -12.48 2.03
N ARG A 176 29.86 -11.79 0.92
CA ARG A 176 28.80 -12.17 -0.05
C ARG A 176 29.32 -13.04 -1.20
N ILE A 177 30.50 -13.64 -1.06
CA ILE A 177 31.00 -14.59 -2.04
C ILE A 177 30.15 -15.86 -2.07
N GLU A 178 30.14 -16.52 -3.22
CA GLU A 178 29.31 -17.68 -3.49
C GLU A 178 29.44 -18.80 -2.46
N ASP A 179 30.67 -19.18 -2.12
CA ASP A 179 30.93 -20.27 -1.17
C ASP A 179 30.31 -19.99 0.21
N ASN A 180 30.32 -18.72 0.63
CA ASN A 180 29.75 -18.30 1.90
C ASN A 180 28.22 -18.30 1.87
N ILE A 181 27.62 -17.91 0.74
CA ILE A 181 26.16 -18.01 0.54
C ILE A 181 25.73 -19.48 0.61
N VAL A 182 26.43 -20.37 -0.10
CA VAL A 182 26.13 -21.81 -0.10
C VAL A 182 26.31 -22.41 1.29
N ALA A 183 27.40 -22.10 1.98
CA ALA A 183 27.65 -22.54 3.36
C ALA A 183 26.53 -22.08 4.31
N LEU A 184 26.12 -20.81 4.21
CA LEU A 184 25.08 -20.25 5.06
C LEU A 184 23.70 -20.89 4.80
N LEU A 185 23.31 -21.06 3.54
CA LEU A 185 22.04 -21.69 3.18
C LEU A 185 21.97 -23.14 3.67
N ASN A 186 23.07 -23.90 3.54
CA ASN A 186 23.18 -25.26 4.05
C ASN A 186 23.17 -25.30 5.59
N HIS A 187 23.83 -24.36 6.25
CA HIS A 187 23.81 -24.24 7.70
C HIS A 187 22.41 -23.96 8.23
N LEU A 188 21.73 -22.95 7.66
CA LEU A 188 20.35 -22.61 8.00
C LEU A 188 19.40 -23.78 7.75
N ARG A 189 19.59 -24.53 6.67
CA ARG A 189 18.78 -25.74 6.39
C ARG A 189 18.88 -26.73 7.55
N ASN A 190 20.10 -27.00 8.03
CA ASN A 190 20.31 -27.92 9.15
C ASN A 190 19.72 -27.38 10.46
N THR A 191 19.88 -26.08 10.72
CA THR A 191 19.32 -25.40 11.90
C THR A 191 17.80 -25.46 11.92
N VAL A 192 17.15 -25.20 10.78
CA VAL A 192 15.69 -25.29 10.62
C VAL A 192 15.20 -26.72 10.85
N ILE A 193 15.91 -27.73 10.34
CA ILE A 193 15.55 -29.15 10.53
C ILE A 193 15.68 -29.58 12.00
N ARG A 194 16.70 -29.09 12.71
CA ARG A 194 16.93 -29.43 14.13
C ARG A 194 15.92 -28.76 15.08
N GLY A 195 15.26 -27.69 14.65
CA GLY A 195 13.94 -27.29 15.13
C GLY A 195 13.86 -26.53 16.46
N ASP A 196 14.81 -26.67 17.38
CA ASP A 196 14.64 -26.19 18.77
C ASP A 196 14.58 -24.65 18.94
N THR A 197 14.97 -23.87 17.93
CA THR A 197 15.11 -22.40 18.03
C THR A 197 14.37 -21.60 16.96
N VAL A 198 13.69 -22.26 16.01
CA VAL A 198 13.07 -21.59 14.85
C VAL A 198 11.56 -21.66 14.95
N ASP A 199 10.94 -20.52 15.23
CA ASP A 199 9.48 -20.36 15.33
C ASP A 199 8.82 -20.07 13.96
N SER A 200 7.48 -20.07 13.95
CA SER A 200 6.64 -19.77 12.77
C SER A 200 7.01 -18.43 12.11
N ARG A 201 7.29 -17.41 12.92
CA ARG A 201 7.65 -16.06 12.46
C ARG A 201 8.99 -16.08 11.74
N THR A 202 9.99 -16.76 12.30
CA THR A 202 11.31 -16.90 11.69
C THR A 202 11.21 -17.69 10.39
N LEU A 203 10.43 -18.77 10.35
CA LEU A 203 10.18 -19.51 9.10
C LEU A 203 9.53 -18.62 8.03
N GLY A 204 8.50 -17.87 8.39
CA GLY A 204 7.83 -16.95 7.49
C GLY A 204 8.78 -15.87 6.95
N TRP A 205 9.65 -15.33 7.81
CA TRP A 205 10.66 -14.37 7.38
C TRP A 205 11.68 -14.98 6.40
N ILE A 206 12.20 -16.17 6.69
CA ILE A 206 13.12 -16.88 5.76
C ILE A 206 12.42 -17.12 4.42
N MET A 207 11.21 -17.69 4.42
CA MET A 207 10.43 -17.95 3.20
C MET A 207 10.16 -16.66 2.40
N SER A 208 9.83 -15.55 3.08
CA SER A 208 9.65 -14.24 2.44
C SER A 208 10.90 -13.78 1.70
N LYS A 209 12.09 -13.97 2.28
CA LYS A 209 13.37 -13.62 1.63
C LYS A 209 13.70 -14.56 0.47
N LEU A 210 13.36 -15.84 0.58
CA LEU A 210 13.56 -16.83 -0.49
C LEU A 210 12.65 -16.60 -1.71
N ASN A 211 11.44 -16.06 -1.49
CA ASN A 211 10.49 -15.74 -2.57
C ASN A 211 10.77 -14.38 -3.25
N SER A 212 11.72 -13.59 -2.73
CA SER A 212 12.00 -12.27 -3.28
C SER A 212 12.85 -12.37 -4.55
N ALA A 213 12.24 -12.10 -5.70
CA ALA A 213 12.89 -12.16 -7.02
C ALA A 213 14.09 -11.19 -7.19
N GLY A 214 14.23 -10.18 -6.33
CA GLY A 214 15.34 -9.22 -6.34
C GLY A 214 16.45 -9.53 -5.33
N SER A 215 16.37 -10.66 -4.62
CA SER A 215 17.32 -11.01 -3.58
C SER A 215 18.67 -11.43 -4.17
N PRO A 216 19.82 -10.99 -3.62
CA PRO A 216 21.15 -11.42 -4.07
C PRO A 216 21.35 -12.94 -4.08
N ILE A 217 20.64 -13.68 -3.23
CA ILE A 217 20.70 -15.15 -3.16
C ILE A 217 19.84 -15.84 -4.25
N ALA A 218 19.04 -15.09 -5.02
CA ALA A 218 18.18 -15.64 -6.08
C ALA A 218 19.00 -16.32 -7.20
N CYS A 219 20.31 -16.03 -7.29
CA CYS A 219 21.22 -16.72 -8.20
C CYS A 219 21.48 -18.19 -7.85
N ARG A 220 21.04 -18.68 -6.68
CA ARG A 220 21.23 -20.07 -6.21
C ARG A 220 19.89 -20.77 -5.94
N PRO A 221 19.10 -21.06 -7.00
CA PRO A 221 17.74 -21.59 -6.85
C PRO A 221 17.72 -22.99 -6.21
N SER A 222 18.76 -23.81 -6.39
CA SER A 222 18.87 -25.15 -5.80
C SER A 222 19.00 -25.11 -4.27
N GLU A 223 19.90 -24.29 -3.75
CA GLU A 223 20.17 -24.13 -2.33
C GLU A 223 18.98 -23.45 -1.63
N CYS A 224 18.45 -22.40 -2.26
CA CYS A 224 17.23 -21.73 -1.82
C CYS A 224 16.03 -22.71 -1.77
N GLY A 225 15.85 -23.55 -2.78
CA GLY A 225 14.82 -24.59 -2.80
C GLY A 225 15.01 -25.65 -1.72
N ARG A 226 16.24 -26.05 -1.40
CA ARG A 226 16.53 -26.98 -0.29
C ARG A 226 16.22 -26.37 1.08
N LEU A 227 16.55 -25.09 1.28
CA LEU A 227 16.18 -24.37 2.51
C LEU A 227 14.67 -24.19 2.61
N PHE A 228 14.00 -23.82 1.52
CA PHE A 228 12.54 -23.73 1.46
C PHE A 228 11.88 -25.06 1.85
N LYS A 229 12.33 -26.19 1.29
CA LYS A 229 11.84 -27.53 1.66
C LYS A 229 12.08 -27.86 3.13
N ALA A 230 13.20 -27.43 3.72
CA ALA A 230 13.44 -27.57 5.16
C ALA A 230 12.47 -26.72 5.99
N CYS A 231 12.20 -25.48 5.57
CA CYS A 231 11.22 -24.61 6.22
C CYS A 231 9.81 -25.22 6.14
N VAL A 232 9.40 -25.78 4.99
CA VAL A 232 8.13 -26.49 4.84
C VAL A 232 8.06 -27.71 5.76
N LYS A 233 9.14 -28.50 5.85
CA LYS A 233 9.17 -29.66 6.75
C LYS A 233 8.99 -29.24 8.20
N ARG A 234 9.73 -28.22 8.66
CA ARG A 234 9.60 -27.70 10.03
C ARG A 234 8.22 -27.08 10.27
N LEU A 235 7.68 -26.39 9.28
CA LEU A 235 6.34 -25.82 9.33
C LEU A 235 5.29 -26.91 9.58
N ASN A 236 5.40 -28.06 8.89
CA ASN A 236 4.51 -29.20 9.11
C ASN A 236 4.56 -29.73 10.56
N ASP A 237 5.72 -29.69 11.21
CA ASP A 237 5.87 -30.13 12.60
C ASP A 237 5.22 -29.17 13.61
N ILE A 238 5.27 -27.85 13.35
CA ILE A 238 4.73 -26.82 14.26
C ILE A 238 3.29 -26.42 13.94
N LEU A 239 2.78 -26.77 12.75
CA LEU A 239 1.46 -26.38 12.25
C LEU A 239 0.30 -26.66 13.23
N PRO A 240 0.26 -27.79 13.97
CA PRO A 240 -0.80 -28.04 14.94
C PRO A 240 -0.89 -26.95 16.04
N GLN A 241 0.23 -26.31 16.37
CA GLN A 241 0.32 -25.30 17.43
C GLN A 241 0.16 -23.87 16.91
N MET A 242 0.17 -23.66 15.59
CA MET A 242 0.07 -22.32 15.00
C MET A 242 -1.33 -21.72 15.18
N SER A 243 -1.37 -20.44 15.51
CA SER A 243 -2.58 -19.63 15.51
C SER A 243 -3.12 -19.39 14.09
N VAL A 244 -4.38 -18.97 14.00
CA VAL A 244 -5.02 -18.58 12.72
C VAL A 244 -4.26 -17.44 12.05
N ASN A 245 -3.80 -16.45 12.82
CA ASN A 245 -3.00 -15.35 12.30
C ASN A 245 -1.69 -15.83 11.66
N GLU A 246 -0.97 -16.75 12.32
CA GLU A 246 0.26 -17.32 11.76
C GLU A 246 -0.01 -18.12 10.49
N CYS A 247 -1.10 -18.90 10.45
CA CYS A 247 -1.52 -19.62 9.26
C CYS A 247 -1.79 -18.67 8.08
N LEU A 248 -2.48 -17.56 8.32
CA LEU A 248 -2.75 -16.53 7.29
C LEU A 248 -1.49 -15.80 6.82
N GLN A 249 -0.49 -15.63 7.68
CA GLN A 249 0.79 -15.02 7.30
C GLN A 249 1.65 -15.96 6.46
N ILE A 250 1.59 -17.26 6.75
CA ILE A 250 2.39 -18.28 6.05
C ILE A 250 1.79 -18.66 4.70
N LEU A 251 0.45 -18.71 4.57
CA LEU A 251 -0.21 -19.18 3.35
C LEU A 251 0.30 -18.49 2.06
N PRO A 252 0.41 -17.14 1.98
CA PRO A 252 0.93 -16.47 0.78
C PRO A 252 2.41 -16.75 0.50
N LEU A 253 3.17 -17.20 1.50
CA LEU A 253 4.59 -17.49 1.37
C LEU A 253 4.84 -18.90 0.81
N ILE A 254 3.92 -19.82 1.05
CA ILE A 254 3.98 -21.18 0.50
C ILE A 254 3.21 -21.31 -0.82
N ASP A 255 2.28 -20.39 -1.09
CA ASP A 255 1.56 -20.26 -2.35
C ASP A 255 2.37 -19.46 -3.39
N THR A 256 3.60 -19.93 -3.63
CA THR A 256 4.59 -19.29 -4.51
C THR A 256 4.81 -20.10 -5.78
N THR A 257 5.10 -19.43 -6.89
CA THR A 257 5.50 -20.07 -8.15
C THR A 257 7.00 -20.36 -8.22
N ALA A 258 7.78 -19.87 -7.24
CA ALA A 258 9.24 -19.99 -7.26
C ALA A 258 9.74 -21.41 -6.92
N TYR A 259 8.96 -22.18 -6.15
CA TYR A 259 9.33 -23.50 -5.66
C TYR A 259 8.18 -24.49 -5.81
N GLU A 260 8.50 -25.78 -5.65
CA GLU A 260 7.50 -26.83 -5.62
C GLU A 260 6.50 -26.60 -4.47
N ARG A 261 5.22 -26.58 -4.83
CA ARG A 261 4.13 -26.24 -3.91
C ARG A 261 3.96 -27.31 -2.83
N PRO A 262 3.93 -26.94 -1.53
CA PRO A 262 3.80 -27.91 -0.46
C PRO A 262 2.34 -28.27 -0.17
N PHE A 263 1.71 -29.04 -1.08
CA PHE A 263 0.27 -29.34 -1.05
C PHE A 263 -0.28 -29.82 0.31
N ILE A 264 0.45 -30.69 1.02
CA ILE A 264 0.00 -31.21 2.33
C ILE A 264 -0.15 -30.08 3.36
N VAL A 265 0.84 -29.20 3.43
CA VAL A 265 0.85 -28.07 4.37
C VAL A 265 -0.20 -27.03 3.98
N CYS A 266 -0.35 -26.73 2.68
CA CYS A 266 -1.41 -25.84 2.20
C CYS A 266 -2.80 -26.35 2.58
N VAL A 267 -3.09 -27.63 2.31
CA VAL A 267 -4.38 -28.25 2.63
C VAL A 267 -4.67 -28.19 4.12
N GLU A 268 -3.69 -28.45 4.97
CA GLU A 268 -3.88 -28.43 6.42
C GLU A 268 -4.10 -27.02 6.96
N ILE A 269 -3.37 -26.02 6.44
CA ILE A 269 -3.65 -24.60 6.74
C ILE A 269 -5.07 -24.24 6.33
N VAL A 270 -5.49 -24.59 5.11
CA VAL A 270 -6.82 -24.26 4.60
C VAL A 270 -7.93 -24.92 5.41
N LYS A 271 -7.77 -26.19 5.80
CA LYS A 271 -8.71 -26.87 6.72
C LYS A 271 -8.86 -26.13 8.05
N ARG A 272 -7.75 -25.63 8.61
CA ARG A 272 -7.78 -24.84 9.85
C ARG A 272 -8.51 -23.50 9.66
N LEU A 273 -8.27 -22.81 8.54
CA LEU A 273 -8.98 -21.57 8.20
C LEU A 273 -10.48 -21.81 7.94
N ASP A 274 -10.84 -22.96 7.37
CA ASP A 274 -12.23 -23.35 7.17
C ASP A 274 -12.96 -23.60 8.48
N ALA A 275 -12.27 -24.17 9.46
CA ALA A 275 -12.78 -24.48 10.79
C ALA A 275 -12.83 -23.27 11.74
N CYS A 276 -11.99 -22.24 11.53
CA CYS A 276 -11.94 -21.08 12.42
C CYS A 276 -13.24 -20.26 12.43
N SER A 277 -13.52 -19.58 13.53
CA SER A 277 -14.65 -18.65 13.63
C SER A 277 -14.34 -17.29 12.97
N GLU A 278 -15.38 -16.48 12.70
CA GLU A 278 -15.20 -15.08 12.28
C GLU A 278 -14.58 -14.22 13.39
N ILE A 279 -14.77 -14.60 14.66
CA ILE A 279 -14.21 -13.90 15.84
C ILE A 279 -12.69 -14.07 15.89
N GLU A 280 -12.18 -15.26 15.59
CA GLU A 280 -10.71 -15.45 15.53
C GLU A 280 -10.05 -14.64 14.40
N LEU A 281 -10.81 -14.29 13.36
CA LEU A 281 -10.34 -13.47 12.25
C LEU A 281 -10.44 -11.96 12.53
N SER A 282 -11.29 -11.52 13.45
CA SER A 282 -11.36 -10.10 13.80
C SER A 282 -10.02 -9.64 14.40
N ASP A 283 -9.33 -10.42 15.21
CA ASP A 283 -8.07 -9.94 15.80
C ASP A 283 -6.89 -9.85 14.79
N VAL A 284 -7.10 -10.32 13.55
CA VAL A 284 -6.10 -10.29 12.48
C VAL A 284 -6.09 -8.95 11.76
N ARG A 285 -4.89 -8.44 11.42
CA ARG A 285 -4.72 -7.21 10.64
C ARG A 285 -5.30 -7.37 9.22
N THR A 286 -5.96 -6.31 8.73
CA THR A 286 -6.58 -6.28 7.40
C THR A 286 -5.60 -6.60 6.27
N SER A 287 -4.35 -6.11 6.36
CA SER A 287 -3.31 -6.41 5.36
C SER A 287 -2.96 -7.90 5.27
N THR A 288 -2.95 -8.62 6.41
CA THR A 288 -2.77 -10.08 6.45
C THR A 288 -3.96 -10.79 5.81
N LEU A 289 -5.19 -10.37 6.12
CA LEU A 289 -6.41 -10.92 5.54
C LEU A 289 -6.45 -10.75 4.02
N LEU A 290 -6.12 -9.55 3.52
CA LEU A 290 -6.03 -9.27 2.08
C LEU A 290 -4.94 -10.10 1.41
N SER A 291 -3.78 -10.28 2.07
CA SER A 291 -2.70 -11.11 1.53
C SER A 291 -3.13 -12.57 1.39
N ALA A 292 -3.82 -13.11 2.40
CA ALA A 292 -4.35 -14.47 2.35
C ALA A 292 -5.38 -14.66 1.23
N LEU A 293 -6.29 -13.70 1.02
CA LEU A 293 -7.31 -13.77 -0.04
C LEU A 293 -6.75 -13.88 -1.47
N ARG A 294 -5.47 -13.51 -1.68
CA ARG A 294 -4.80 -13.67 -2.98
C ARG A 294 -4.44 -15.12 -3.30
N CYS A 295 -4.42 -15.98 -2.30
CA CYS A 295 -3.94 -17.35 -2.45
C CYS A 295 -5.00 -18.21 -3.16
N GLU A 296 -4.59 -19.04 -4.11
CA GLU A 296 -5.50 -19.80 -4.96
C GLU A 296 -6.28 -20.86 -4.15
N ASP A 297 -5.63 -21.45 -3.14
CA ASP A 297 -6.17 -22.54 -2.31
C ASP A 297 -7.22 -22.10 -1.29
N VAL A 298 -7.45 -20.79 -1.12
CA VAL A 298 -8.48 -20.32 -0.20
C VAL A 298 -9.83 -20.78 -0.72
N THR A 299 -10.51 -21.63 0.05
CA THR A 299 -11.85 -22.12 -0.31
C THR A 299 -12.83 -20.94 -0.42
N LEU A 300 -13.92 -21.11 -1.19
CA LEU A 300 -14.97 -20.10 -1.25
C LEU A 300 -15.53 -19.80 0.15
N LYS A 301 -15.68 -20.81 1.00
CA LYS A 301 -16.15 -20.64 2.39
C LYS A 301 -15.25 -19.71 3.18
N THR A 302 -13.94 -19.96 3.17
CA THR A 302 -12.95 -19.10 3.88
C THR A 302 -12.85 -17.72 3.24
N PHE A 303 -12.87 -17.64 1.91
CA PHE A 303 -12.89 -16.38 1.16
C PHE A 303 -14.05 -15.49 1.63
N MET A 304 -15.27 -16.02 1.62
CA MET A 304 -16.47 -15.28 2.03
C MET A 304 -16.43 -14.90 3.51
N LYS A 305 -15.90 -15.78 4.37
CA LYS A 305 -15.71 -15.51 5.80
C LYS A 305 -14.79 -14.31 6.00
N ILE A 306 -13.63 -14.28 5.34
CA ILE A 306 -12.68 -13.16 5.41
C ILE A 306 -13.30 -11.88 4.84
N CYS A 307 -13.99 -11.94 3.69
CA CYS A 307 -14.68 -10.78 3.12
C CYS A 307 -15.72 -10.19 4.09
N ARG A 308 -16.47 -11.04 4.80
CA ARG A 308 -17.41 -10.58 5.84
C ARG A 308 -16.68 -9.91 6.99
N VAL A 309 -15.58 -10.47 7.48
CA VAL A 309 -14.77 -9.87 8.56
C VAL A 309 -14.22 -8.51 8.14
N ILE A 310 -13.71 -8.38 6.92
CA ILE A 310 -13.24 -7.10 6.37
C ILE A 310 -14.39 -6.09 6.28
N SER A 311 -15.60 -6.51 5.88
CA SER A 311 -16.77 -5.61 5.83
C SER A 311 -17.39 -5.28 7.18
N LYS A 312 -17.20 -6.16 8.18
CA LYS A 312 -17.61 -5.94 9.55
C LYS A 312 -16.61 -5.00 10.23
N GLU A 313 -17.04 -4.36 11.31
CA GLU A 313 -16.19 -3.53 12.18
C GLU A 313 -15.56 -2.29 11.52
N PHE A 314 -16.13 -1.79 10.42
CA PHE A 314 -15.66 -0.58 9.73
C PHE A 314 -14.25 -0.67 9.10
N ARG A 315 -13.65 -1.87 8.98
CA ARG A 315 -12.28 -2.03 8.45
C ARG A 315 -12.15 -1.59 7.00
N ILE A 316 -13.20 -1.78 6.18
CA ILE A 316 -13.22 -1.26 4.79
C ILE A 316 -12.97 0.25 4.75
N VAL A 317 -13.46 1.00 5.74
CA VAL A 317 -13.33 2.47 5.77
C VAL A 317 -11.90 2.91 6.14
N GLU A 318 -11.12 2.01 6.74
CA GLU A 318 -9.73 2.24 7.13
C GLU A 318 -8.72 1.76 6.08
N LEU A 319 -9.19 1.17 4.97
CA LEU A 319 -8.31 0.75 3.88
C LEU A 319 -7.63 1.96 3.27
N SER A 320 -6.32 1.84 3.06
CA SER A 320 -5.60 2.75 2.17
C SER A 320 -6.06 2.54 0.73
N LYS A 321 -5.87 3.56 -0.14
CA LYS A 321 -6.19 3.45 -1.58
C LYS A 321 -5.61 2.20 -2.26
N GLY A 322 -4.41 1.79 -1.84
CA GLY A 322 -3.74 0.60 -2.37
C GLY A 322 -4.40 -0.69 -1.90
N GLU A 323 -4.83 -0.74 -0.63
CA GLU A 323 -5.57 -1.88 -0.10
C GLU A 323 -6.99 -1.98 -0.66
N SER A 324 -7.68 -0.84 -0.86
CA SER A 324 -8.99 -0.79 -1.53
C SER A 324 -8.91 -1.31 -2.96
N LEU A 325 -7.92 -0.84 -3.73
CA LEU A 325 -7.69 -1.31 -5.09
C LEU A 325 -7.31 -2.79 -5.11
N LEU A 326 -6.40 -3.21 -4.22
CA LEU A 326 -6.02 -4.63 -4.09
C LEU A 326 -7.24 -5.50 -3.78
N PHE A 327 -8.12 -5.06 -2.87
CA PHE A 327 -9.31 -5.81 -2.50
C PHE A 327 -10.28 -5.93 -3.69
N LEU A 328 -10.48 -4.85 -4.46
CA LEU A 328 -11.25 -4.89 -5.69
C LEU A 328 -10.68 -5.91 -6.69
N THR A 329 -9.36 -5.87 -6.92
CA THR A 329 -8.67 -6.77 -7.84
C THR A 329 -8.81 -8.23 -7.40
N ILE A 330 -8.69 -8.52 -6.11
CA ILE A 330 -8.89 -9.85 -5.53
C ILE A 330 -10.32 -10.36 -5.79
N LEU A 331 -11.33 -9.53 -5.51
CA LEU A 331 -12.73 -9.93 -5.71
C LEU A 331 -13.02 -10.22 -7.19
N VAL A 332 -12.53 -9.37 -8.11
CA VAL A 332 -12.68 -9.56 -9.56
C VAL A 332 -11.94 -10.81 -10.04
N ALA A 333 -10.72 -11.03 -9.58
CA ALA A 333 -9.96 -12.24 -9.92
C ALA A 333 -10.70 -13.50 -9.46
N ARG A 334 -11.27 -13.49 -8.24
CA ARG A 334 -12.02 -14.63 -7.72
C ARG A 334 -13.27 -14.92 -8.54
N LEU A 335 -14.00 -13.89 -8.95
CA LEU A 335 -15.15 -14.03 -9.85
C LEU A 335 -14.77 -14.69 -11.17
N ASN A 336 -13.68 -14.23 -11.80
CA ASN A 336 -13.22 -14.79 -13.07
C ASN A 336 -12.70 -16.22 -12.95
N SER A 337 -12.14 -16.60 -11.79
CA SER A 337 -11.66 -17.97 -11.53
C SER A 337 -12.76 -18.95 -11.10
N SER A 338 -13.96 -18.47 -10.80
CA SER A 338 -15.03 -19.30 -10.26
C SER A 338 -15.58 -20.24 -11.34
N ALA A 339 -15.51 -21.54 -11.10
CA ALA A 339 -15.90 -22.56 -12.07
C ALA A 339 -17.42 -22.72 -12.22
N SER A 340 -18.21 -22.28 -11.24
CA SER A 340 -19.67 -22.42 -11.23
C SER A 340 -20.40 -21.09 -11.14
N ALA A 341 -21.57 -21.01 -11.79
CA ALA A 341 -22.46 -19.85 -11.69
C ALA A 341 -23.02 -19.66 -10.26
N GLU A 342 -23.09 -20.73 -9.46
CA GLU A 342 -23.49 -20.67 -8.06
C GLU A 342 -22.44 -19.93 -7.22
N ASP A 343 -21.15 -20.23 -7.40
CA ASP A 343 -20.06 -19.53 -6.72
C ASP A 343 -20.03 -18.04 -7.07
N VAL A 344 -20.22 -17.72 -8.37
CA VAL A 344 -20.35 -16.33 -8.85
C VAL A 344 -21.55 -15.66 -8.17
N GLY A 345 -22.67 -16.38 -8.02
CA GLY A 345 -23.84 -15.90 -7.29
C GLY A 345 -23.59 -15.65 -5.80
N ILE A 346 -22.84 -16.52 -5.13
CA ILE A 346 -22.49 -16.36 -3.70
C ILE A 346 -21.60 -15.13 -3.50
N ILE A 347 -20.61 -14.93 -4.38
CA ILE A 347 -19.70 -13.77 -4.32
C ILE A 347 -20.46 -12.48 -4.68
N GLY A 348 -21.29 -12.53 -5.73
CA GLY A 348 -22.06 -11.39 -6.22
C GLY A 348 -23.16 -10.94 -5.26
N ASN A 349 -23.83 -11.88 -4.58
CA ASN A 349 -24.87 -11.59 -3.59
C ASN A 349 -24.34 -10.97 -2.28
N ASN A 350 -23.02 -10.79 -2.15
CA ASN A 350 -22.43 -10.09 -1.01
C ASN A 350 -22.49 -8.56 -1.18
N GLY A 351 -23.68 -8.04 -1.48
CA GLY A 351 -23.87 -6.64 -1.86
C GLY A 351 -23.32 -5.64 -0.85
N LYS A 352 -23.34 -5.97 0.45
CA LYS A 352 -22.78 -5.11 1.50
C LYS A 352 -21.26 -4.91 1.38
N VAL A 353 -20.51 -5.92 0.96
CA VAL A 353 -19.06 -5.81 0.72
C VAL A 353 -18.81 -4.90 -0.47
N TRP A 354 -19.53 -5.12 -1.57
CA TRP A 354 -19.42 -4.33 -2.80
C TRP A 354 -19.76 -2.86 -2.56
N GLU A 355 -20.89 -2.58 -1.93
CA GLU A 355 -21.33 -1.22 -1.60
C GLU A 355 -20.32 -0.48 -0.73
N ALA A 356 -19.82 -1.12 0.34
CA ALA A 356 -18.83 -0.53 1.22
C ALA A 356 -17.51 -0.26 0.49
N LEU A 357 -17.06 -1.20 -0.35
CA LEU A 357 -15.84 -1.04 -1.13
C LEU A 357 -15.99 0.07 -2.18
N PHE A 358 -17.12 0.16 -2.88
CA PHE A 358 -17.37 1.25 -3.83
C PHE A 358 -17.41 2.61 -3.14
N ALA A 359 -18.00 2.70 -1.95
CA ALA A 359 -17.97 3.92 -1.16
C ALA A 359 -16.53 4.30 -0.77
N GLN A 360 -15.71 3.34 -0.36
CA GLN A 360 -14.31 3.58 -0.02
C GLN A 360 -13.49 4.01 -1.25
N LEU A 361 -13.63 3.30 -2.38
CA LEU A 361 -12.98 3.67 -3.65
C LEU A 361 -13.39 5.07 -4.11
N TYR A 362 -14.64 5.47 -3.86
CA TYR A 362 -15.11 6.82 -4.15
C TYR A 362 -14.36 7.88 -3.34
N VAL A 363 -14.08 7.60 -2.06
CA VAL A 363 -13.26 8.48 -1.20
C VAL A 363 -11.81 8.49 -1.70
N ASP A 364 -11.22 7.31 -1.89
CA ASP A 364 -9.82 7.12 -2.27
C ASP A 364 -9.46 7.71 -3.63
N THR A 365 -10.43 7.84 -4.55
CA THR A 365 -10.23 8.41 -5.90
C THR A 365 -9.53 9.78 -5.85
N GLY A 366 -9.71 10.56 -4.76
CA GLY A 366 -9.05 11.85 -4.57
C GLY A 366 -7.52 11.78 -4.50
N ASP A 367 -6.96 10.65 -4.06
CA ASP A 367 -5.52 10.44 -3.85
C ASP A 367 -4.94 9.37 -4.81
N MET A 368 -5.78 8.76 -5.64
CA MET A 368 -5.34 7.84 -6.69
C MET A 368 -4.57 8.55 -7.82
N SER A 369 -3.57 7.85 -8.32
CA SER A 369 -2.82 8.14 -9.54
C SER A 369 -3.62 7.74 -10.77
N VAL A 370 -3.18 8.20 -11.94
CA VAL A 370 -3.81 7.86 -13.23
C VAL A 370 -3.84 6.34 -13.45
N VAL A 371 -2.77 5.63 -13.08
CA VAL A 371 -2.67 4.18 -13.24
C VAL A 371 -3.66 3.47 -12.32
N GLU A 372 -3.70 3.84 -11.04
CA GLU A 372 -4.64 3.28 -10.05
C GLU A 372 -6.10 3.51 -10.49
N CYS A 373 -6.43 4.70 -11.03
CA CYS A 373 -7.78 4.97 -11.53
C CYS A 373 -8.16 4.10 -12.73
N ILE A 374 -7.23 3.87 -13.67
CA ILE A 374 -7.48 3.03 -14.84
C ILE A 374 -7.63 1.57 -14.41
N GLU A 375 -6.78 1.08 -13.50
CA GLU A 375 -6.88 -0.27 -12.95
C GLU A 375 -8.23 -0.50 -12.26
N ALA A 376 -8.69 0.47 -11.47
CA ALA A 376 -10.02 0.42 -10.87
C ALA A 376 -11.12 0.37 -11.95
N LEU A 377 -11.06 1.20 -12.99
CA LEU A 377 -12.02 1.19 -14.10
C LEU A 377 -12.03 -0.16 -14.83
N MET A 378 -10.87 -0.75 -15.09
CA MET A 378 -10.77 -2.09 -15.70
C MET A 378 -11.45 -3.15 -14.83
N CYS A 379 -11.23 -3.10 -13.51
CA CYS A 379 -11.88 -4.03 -12.58
C CYS A 379 -13.41 -3.85 -12.56
N LEU A 380 -13.89 -2.61 -12.57
CA LEU A 380 -15.33 -2.32 -12.59
C LEU A 380 -15.99 -2.78 -13.90
N GLU A 381 -15.29 -2.71 -15.04
CA GLU A 381 -15.81 -3.19 -16.34
C GLU A 381 -16.15 -4.68 -16.27
N VAL A 382 -15.31 -5.48 -15.61
CA VAL A 382 -15.55 -6.92 -15.43
C VAL A 382 -16.85 -7.18 -14.65
N LEU A 383 -17.16 -6.35 -13.65
CA LEU A 383 -18.36 -6.50 -12.83
C LEU A 383 -19.65 -6.23 -13.62
N TYR A 384 -19.58 -5.41 -14.68
CA TYR A 384 -20.74 -5.07 -15.50
C TYR A 384 -21.31 -6.29 -16.26
N PHE A 385 -20.49 -7.30 -16.52
CA PHE A 385 -20.91 -8.52 -17.23
C PHE A 385 -21.63 -9.54 -16.35
N SER A 386 -21.62 -9.37 -15.03
CA SER A 386 -22.20 -10.37 -14.12
C SER A 386 -23.59 -9.95 -13.66
N PRO A 387 -24.66 -10.68 -14.06
CA PRO A 387 -26.04 -10.37 -13.67
C PRO A 387 -26.31 -10.62 -12.18
N LEU A 388 -25.33 -11.17 -11.46
CA LEU A 388 -25.42 -11.57 -10.06
C LEU A 388 -24.71 -10.59 -9.11
N ILE A 389 -24.13 -9.50 -9.63
CA ILE A 389 -23.35 -8.53 -8.84
C ILE A 389 -24.11 -7.21 -8.71
N THR A 390 -23.96 -6.54 -7.57
CA THR A 390 -24.42 -5.16 -7.36
C THR A 390 -23.94 -4.26 -8.49
N ALA A 391 -24.88 -3.53 -9.11
CA ALA A 391 -24.57 -2.60 -10.19
C ALA A 391 -23.48 -1.59 -9.76
N VAL A 392 -22.48 -1.42 -10.62
CA VAL A 392 -21.40 -0.46 -10.37
C VAL A 392 -21.97 0.96 -10.28
N PRO A 393 -21.67 1.74 -9.22
CA PRO A 393 -22.18 3.09 -9.10
C PRO A 393 -21.63 4.02 -10.20
N GLY A 394 -22.50 4.53 -11.07
CA GLY A 394 -22.09 5.45 -12.14
C GLY A 394 -21.34 6.69 -11.63
N GLY A 395 -21.68 7.19 -10.43
CA GLY A 395 -20.96 8.29 -9.81
C GLY A 395 -19.48 8.00 -9.53
N LEU A 396 -19.13 6.75 -9.18
CA LEU A 396 -17.74 6.31 -8.94
C LEU A 396 -16.95 6.29 -10.24
N VAL A 397 -17.52 5.66 -11.27
CA VAL A 397 -16.86 5.52 -12.57
C VAL A 397 -16.61 6.91 -13.19
N GLU A 398 -17.57 7.84 -13.08
CA GLU A 398 -17.40 9.22 -13.58
C GLU A 398 -16.30 9.95 -12.82
N LYS A 399 -16.23 9.75 -11.50
CA LYS A 399 -15.19 10.37 -10.66
C LYS A 399 -13.80 9.86 -11.01
N LEU A 400 -13.63 8.56 -11.22
CA LEU A 400 -12.38 7.94 -11.65
C LEU A 400 -11.94 8.49 -13.03
N LYS A 401 -12.86 8.56 -13.99
CA LYS A 401 -12.61 9.14 -15.33
C LYS A 401 -12.16 10.61 -15.23
N LYS A 402 -12.92 11.43 -14.51
CA LYS A 402 -12.58 12.86 -14.31
C LYS A 402 -11.26 13.04 -13.59
N ARG A 403 -10.93 12.18 -12.63
CA ARG A 403 -9.64 12.19 -11.94
C ARG A 403 -8.48 11.97 -12.90
N VAL A 404 -8.59 11.00 -13.83
CA VAL A 404 -7.56 10.77 -14.86
C VAL A 404 -7.32 12.05 -15.68
N PHE A 405 -8.39 12.63 -16.24
CA PHE A 405 -8.26 13.85 -17.04
C PHE A 405 -7.71 15.03 -16.23
N PHE A 406 -8.14 15.17 -14.99
CA PHE A 406 -7.67 16.23 -14.10
C PHE A 406 -6.17 16.11 -13.79
N VAL A 407 -5.70 14.92 -13.42
CA VAL A 407 -4.28 14.71 -13.07
C VAL A 407 -3.38 14.97 -14.29
N ILE A 408 -3.77 14.48 -15.47
CA ILE A 408 -3.00 14.69 -16.70
C ILE A 408 -2.98 16.18 -17.05
N ARG A 409 -4.14 16.86 -17.07
CA ARG A 409 -4.20 18.31 -17.33
C ARG A 409 -3.36 19.12 -16.33
N LYS A 410 -3.40 18.74 -15.05
CA LYS A 410 -2.61 19.39 -14.01
C LYS A 410 -1.11 19.20 -14.25
N ALA A 411 -0.68 18.00 -14.60
CA ALA A 411 0.71 17.72 -14.95
C ALA A 411 1.14 18.54 -16.17
N MET A 412 0.31 18.62 -17.23
CA MET A 412 0.61 19.42 -18.42
C MET A 412 0.81 20.90 -18.13
N LYS A 413 0.11 21.46 -17.13
CA LYS A 413 0.32 22.85 -16.70
C LYS A 413 1.65 23.07 -15.95
N GLN A 414 2.32 22.02 -15.49
CA GLN A 414 3.60 22.12 -14.81
C GLN A 414 4.75 22.29 -15.81
N ARG A 415 5.74 23.11 -15.43
CA ARG A 415 6.93 23.38 -16.26
C ARG A 415 7.88 22.19 -16.35
N HIS A 416 7.85 21.30 -15.36
CA HIS A 416 8.73 20.14 -15.28
C HIS A 416 7.87 18.88 -15.16
N VAL A 417 7.65 18.23 -16.29
CA VAL A 417 7.11 16.85 -16.38
C VAL A 417 8.19 16.03 -17.06
N THR A 418 8.54 14.89 -16.51
CA THR A 418 9.59 14.03 -17.08
C THR A 418 9.08 13.30 -18.33
N ALA A 419 9.98 12.93 -19.25
CA ALA A 419 9.60 12.13 -20.43
C ALA A 419 8.93 10.81 -20.04
N GLN A 420 9.37 10.18 -18.94
CA GLN A 420 8.77 8.97 -18.39
C GLN A 420 7.30 9.19 -17.95
N GLU A 421 7.00 10.31 -17.31
CA GLU A 421 5.63 10.67 -16.94
C GLU A 421 4.76 10.96 -18.16
N VAL A 422 5.31 11.62 -19.18
CA VAL A 422 4.60 11.87 -20.46
C VAL A 422 4.24 10.55 -21.15
N GLU A 423 5.19 9.62 -21.25
CA GLU A 423 4.93 8.28 -21.81
C GLU A 423 3.88 7.51 -21.00
N LEU A 424 3.96 7.58 -19.67
CA LEU A 424 2.99 6.94 -18.79
C LEU A 424 1.58 7.51 -19.03
N PHE A 425 1.43 8.84 -19.13
CA PHE A 425 0.14 9.46 -19.42
C PHE A 425 -0.39 9.11 -20.81
N LEU A 426 0.46 9.03 -21.83
CA LEU A 426 0.05 8.59 -23.17
C LEU A 426 -0.50 7.16 -23.15
N LYS A 427 0.23 6.22 -22.51
CA LYS A 427 -0.21 4.82 -22.35
C LYS A 427 -1.53 4.75 -21.55
N SER A 428 -1.65 5.56 -20.51
CA SER A 428 -2.86 5.66 -19.70
C SER A 428 -4.06 6.19 -20.48
N LEU A 429 -3.90 7.25 -21.27
CA LEU A 429 -4.98 7.78 -22.12
C LEU A 429 -5.41 6.78 -23.19
N GLN A 430 -4.45 6.06 -23.78
CA GLN A 430 -4.77 5.00 -24.72
C GLN A 430 -5.64 3.92 -24.07
N ARG A 431 -5.23 3.41 -22.89
CA ARG A 431 -6.01 2.41 -22.14
C ARG A 431 -7.40 2.93 -21.76
N LEU A 432 -7.51 4.18 -21.32
CA LEU A 432 -8.80 4.80 -21.02
C LEU A 432 -9.68 4.91 -22.27
N GLY A 433 -9.09 5.31 -23.41
CA GLY A 433 -9.80 5.36 -24.70
C GLY A 433 -10.29 4.00 -25.16
N GLU A 434 -9.49 2.95 -24.99
CA GLU A 434 -9.90 1.57 -25.27
C GLU A 434 -11.07 1.11 -24.38
N LEU A 435 -11.03 1.44 -23.08
CA LEU A 435 -12.13 1.15 -22.15
C LEU A 435 -13.42 1.88 -22.55
N LEU A 436 -13.35 3.18 -22.84
CA LEU A 436 -14.54 3.97 -23.19
C LEU A 436 -15.16 3.52 -24.53
N LYS A 437 -14.35 3.12 -25.51
CA LYS A 437 -14.83 2.60 -26.80
C LYS A 437 -15.67 1.33 -26.67
N ARG A 438 -15.50 0.55 -25.61
CA ARG A 438 -16.30 -0.67 -25.36
C ARG A 438 -17.72 -0.34 -24.89
N CYS A 439 -17.98 0.89 -24.44
CA CYS A 439 -19.29 1.40 -24.02
C CYS A 439 -19.99 0.59 -22.91
N LEU A 440 -19.23 -0.15 -22.09
CA LEU A 440 -19.80 -1.05 -21.08
C LEU A 440 -20.11 -0.33 -19.77
N LEU A 441 -19.15 0.47 -19.28
CA LEU A 441 -19.32 1.23 -18.04
C LEU A 441 -20.06 2.56 -18.23
N PHE A 442 -19.90 3.17 -19.40
CA PHE A 442 -20.55 4.41 -19.80
C PHE A 442 -20.81 4.45 -21.30
N PRO A 443 -21.84 5.18 -21.75
CA PRO A 443 -21.93 5.57 -23.14
C PRO A 443 -20.70 6.43 -23.51
N LEU A 444 -20.06 6.13 -24.63
CA LEU A 444 -19.01 6.97 -25.19
C LEU A 444 -19.60 8.35 -25.53
N LEU A 445 -19.17 9.39 -24.84
CA LEU A 445 -19.56 10.76 -25.14
C LEU A 445 -18.55 11.38 -26.11
N GLU A 446 -19.03 12.13 -27.11
CA GLU A 446 -18.17 12.89 -28.04
C GLU A 446 -17.22 13.85 -27.32
N LYS A 447 -17.63 14.34 -26.15
CA LYS A 447 -16.77 15.18 -25.30
C LYS A 447 -15.58 14.40 -24.74
N ASP A 448 -15.76 13.13 -24.39
CA ASP A 448 -14.68 12.30 -23.84
C ASP A 448 -13.65 11.98 -24.93
N THR A 449 -14.10 11.69 -26.16
CA THR A 449 -13.19 11.48 -27.30
C THR A 449 -12.42 12.74 -27.65
N ALA A 450 -13.07 13.91 -27.67
CA ALA A 450 -12.42 15.20 -27.91
C ALA A 450 -11.36 15.53 -26.85
N ILE A 451 -11.62 15.26 -25.57
CA ILE A 451 -10.66 15.49 -24.48
C ILE A 451 -9.46 14.54 -24.62
N ILE A 452 -9.69 13.27 -24.95
CA ILE A 452 -8.60 12.30 -25.12
C ILE A 452 -7.69 12.70 -26.29
N THR A 453 -8.26 13.09 -27.43
CA THR A 453 -7.47 13.50 -28.61
C THR A 453 -6.70 14.79 -28.35
N GLU A 454 -7.31 15.77 -27.68
CA GLU A 454 -6.66 17.01 -27.24
C GLU A 454 -5.43 16.69 -26.37
N LEU A 455 -5.62 15.89 -25.31
CA LEU A 455 -4.54 15.57 -24.37
C LEU A 455 -3.44 14.71 -25.00
N GLN A 456 -3.79 13.77 -25.89
CA GLN A 456 -2.81 12.97 -26.63
C GLN A 456 -1.94 13.85 -27.54
N ALA A 457 -2.55 14.80 -28.27
CA ALA A 457 -1.82 15.72 -29.12
C ALA A 457 -0.87 16.61 -28.30
N GLU A 458 -1.33 17.15 -27.18
CA GLU A 458 -0.52 18.01 -26.31
C GLU A 458 0.65 17.26 -25.67
N LEU A 459 0.43 16.03 -25.19
CA LEU A 459 1.47 15.16 -24.64
C LEU A 459 2.50 14.75 -25.70
N ALA A 460 2.05 14.42 -26.93
CA ALA A 460 2.95 14.08 -28.03
C ALA A 460 3.86 15.27 -28.40
N LEU A 461 3.33 16.49 -28.44
CA LEU A 461 4.12 17.70 -28.67
C LEU A 461 5.16 17.92 -27.56
N ARG A 462 4.80 17.71 -26.29
CA ARG A 462 5.74 17.80 -25.15
C ARG A 462 6.86 16.77 -25.24
N LEU A 463 6.55 15.53 -25.63
CA LEU A 463 7.54 14.47 -25.80
C LEU A 463 8.59 14.85 -26.85
N VAL A 464 8.15 15.39 -27.99
CA VAL A 464 9.03 15.86 -29.07
C VAL A 464 9.87 17.06 -28.64
N GLN A 465 9.31 18.00 -27.88
CA GLN A 465 10.07 19.15 -27.36
C GLN A 465 11.14 18.73 -26.34
N GLN A 466 10.93 17.63 -25.62
CA GLN A 466 11.90 17.12 -24.66
C GLN A 466 13.03 16.33 -25.31
N SER A 467 12.76 15.57 -26.37
CA SER A 467 13.80 14.85 -27.12
C SER A 467 14.74 15.80 -27.89
N VAL A 468 14.25 16.98 -28.28
CA VAL A 468 15.06 18.03 -28.94
C VAL A 468 15.95 18.78 -27.96
N ASN A 469 15.60 18.86 -26.67
CA ASN A 469 16.39 19.57 -25.64
C ASN A 469 17.44 18.67 -24.94
N THR A 470 17.43 17.36 -25.19
CA THR A 470 18.39 16.40 -24.65
C THR A 470 19.39 15.86 -25.69
N ALA A 471 19.24 16.25 -26.96
CA ALA A 471 20.21 16.07 -28.04
C ALA A 471 21.05 17.35 -28.20
#